data_AF-A0A3B0XGG1-F1
#
_entry.id   AF-A0A3B0XGG1-F1
#
_cell.length_a   1.000
_cell.length_b   1.000
_cell.length_c   1.000
_cell.angle_alpha   90.00
_cell.angle_beta   90.00
_cell.angle_gamma   90.00
#
_symmetry.space_group_name_H-M   'P 1'
#
loop_
_entity.id
_entity.type
_entity.pdbx_description
1 polymer ?
#
loop_
_entity_poly.entity_id
_entity_poly.type
_entity_poly.pdbx_seq_one_letter_code
_entity_poly.pdbx_strand_id
1 'polypeptide(L)'
;RQLIKADARAHKISHIYFSRHQNMLDEIIADGIAFQLSFAGSHSKGSIFRNGSEFISTELSRVFDEISHDIEGFYYGRFDIRFENTEKLMKGESFSILEINGASAEAAHIWDNTTSFKDMYKTLFYQYKTLFYIGGLNRENGHRPPPVWKLLKAWREESHLVKQYPETD
;
A
#
# COMPACT_ATOMS: atom_id res chain seq x y z
N ARG A 1 19.02 20.52 5.54
CA ARG A 1 19.92 19.35 5.31
C ARG A 1 20.28 18.56 6.58
N GLN A 2 20.74 19.23 7.64
CA GLN A 2 21.22 18.57 8.86
C GLN A 2 20.15 17.70 9.52
N LEU A 3 18.90 18.18 9.56
CA LEU A 3 17.76 17.42 10.09
C LEU A 3 17.56 16.06 9.38
N ILE A 4 17.59 16.03 8.05
CA ILE A 4 17.46 14.78 7.27
C ILE A 4 18.61 13.81 7.59
N LYS A 5 19.84 14.31 7.76
CA LYS A 5 21.01 13.48 8.06
C LYS A 5 21.00 12.95 9.50
N ALA A 6 20.44 13.72 10.43
CA ALA A 6 20.35 13.35 11.84
C ALA A 6 19.20 12.38 12.13
N ASP A 7 18.14 12.38 11.31
CA ASP A 7 16.99 11.50 11.50
C ASP A 7 17.34 10.03 11.22
N ALA A 8 16.97 9.13 12.14
CA ALA A 8 17.33 7.71 12.11
C ALA A 8 16.75 6.93 10.91
N ARG A 9 15.68 7.42 10.29
CA ARG A 9 15.05 6.82 9.12
C ARG A 9 15.38 7.60 7.85
N ALA A 10 15.25 8.93 7.90
CA ALA A 10 15.34 9.76 6.72
C ALA A 10 16.76 9.76 6.12
N HIS A 11 17.80 9.62 6.95
CA HIS A 11 19.18 9.59 6.44
C HIS A 11 19.43 8.44 5.47
N LYS A 12 18.76 7.28 5.67
CA LYS A 12 18.94 6.06 4.87
C LYS A 12 18.55 6.23 3.41
N ILE A 13 17.62 7.14 3.14
CA ILE A 13 17.13 7.48 1.80
C ILE A 13 17.27 8.99 1.53
N SER A 14 18.27 9.62 2.14
CA SER A 14 18.52 11.07 2.02
C SER A 14 18.67 11.55 0.57
N HIS A 15 19.18 10.72 -0.34
CA HIS A 15 19.28 11.04 -1.76
C HIS A 15 17.92 11.35 -2.40
N ILE A 16 16.85 10.66 -1.99
CA ILE A 16 15.47 10.93 -2.46
C ILE A 16 15.04 12.32 -1.99
N TYR A 17 15.19 12.60 -0.70
CA TYR A 17 14.76 13.88 -0.13
C TYR A 17 15.60 15.06 -0.60
N PHE A 18 16.90 14.88 -0.85
CA PHE A 18 17.74 15.92 -1.42
C PHE A 18 17.36 16.24 -2.86
N SER A 19 17.00 15.23 -3.66
CA SER A 19 16.53 15.46 -5.02
C SER A 19 15.19 16.21 -5.05
N ARG A 20 14.27 15.88 -4.14
CA ARG A 20 12.92 16.47 -4.10
C ARG A 20 12.89 17.89 -3.56
N HIS A 21 13.63 18.16 -2.49
CA HIS A 21 13.52 19.42 -1.73
C HIS A 21 14.63 20.42 -2.05
N GLN A 22 15.23 20.38 -3.25
CA GLN A 22 16.44 21.16 -3.59
C GLN A 22 16.38 22.63 -3.17
N ASN A 23 15.23 23.27 -3.37
CA ASN A 23 15.01 24.69 -3.05
C ASN A 23 14.81 24.98 -1.55
N MET A 24 14.54 23.96 -0.74
CA MET A 24 14.25 24.07 0.70
C MET A 24 15.37 23.46 1.56
N LEU A 25 16.41 22.88 0.95
CA LEU A 25 17.42 22.12 1.69
C LEU A 25 18.24 22.98 2.66
N ASP A 26 18.46 24.25 2.31
CA ASP A 26 19.27 25.19 3.06
C ASP A 26 18.41 26.14 3.92
N GLU A 27 17.09 26.00 3.87
CA GLU A 27 16.15 26.70 4.73
C GLU A 27 16.21 26.16 6.17
N ILE A 28 16.12 27.07 7.13
CA ILE A 28 16.05 26.74 8.55
C ILE A 28 14.59 26.76 8.98
N ILE A 29 14.05 25.59 9.29
CA ILE A 29 12.70 25.49 9.87
C ILE A 29 12.73 25.90 11.35
N ALA A 30 11.64 26.50 11.82
CA ALA A 30 11.49 26.87 13.21
C ALA A 30 11.53 25.63 14.12
N ASP A 31 12.03 25.81 15.34
CA ASP A 31 12.09 24.73 16.33
C ASP A 31 10.68 24.19 16.63
N GLY A 32 10.59 22.87 16.81
CA GLY A 32 9.32 22.16 17.02
C GLY A 32 8.41 22.02 15.79
N ILE A 33 8.76 22.61 14.64
CA ILE A 33 7.97 22.47 13.41
C ILE A 33 8.46 21.27 12.59
N ALA A 34 7.56 20.33 12.30
CA ALA A 34 7.84 19.22 11.42
C ALA A 34 7.77 19.65 9.95
N PHE A 35 8.73 19.18 9.15
CA PHE A 35 8.73 19.35 7.69
C PHE A 35 8.27 18.05 7.02
N GLN A 36 7.27 18.14 6.14
CA GLN A 36 6.76 16.99 5.40
C GLN A 36 7.72 16.64 4.25
N LEU A 37 8.42 15.51 4.36
CA LEU A 37 9.38 15.06 3.35
C LEU A 37 8.74 14.39 2.12
N SER A 38 7.51 13.86 2.26
CA SER A 38 6.77 13.20 1.18
C SER A 38 5.28 13.36 1.44
N PHE A 39 4.50 13.71 0.41
CA PHE A 39 3.04 13.66 0.48
C PHE A 39 2.52 12.25 0.18
N ALA A 40 3.09 11.58 -0.82
CA ALA A 40 2.70 10.20 -1.17
C ALA A 40 3.03 9.18 -0.07
N GLY A 41 2.04 8.31 0.24
CA GLY A 41 2.11 7.21 1.20
C GLY A 41 2.88 5.98 0.71
N SER A 42 4.12 6.14 0.24
CA SER A 42 4.94 5.05 -0.29
C SER A 42 5.95 4.51 0.73
N HIS A 43 5.93 3.19 0.93
CA HIS A 43 6.88 2.49 1.81
C HIS A 43 8.35 2.77 1.44
N SER A 44 8.70 2.63 0.16
CA SER A 44 10.07 2.86 -0.32
C SER A 44 10.51 4.32 -0.26
N LYS A 45 9.56 5.26 -0.12
CA LYS A 45 9.82 6.70 0.02
C LYS A 45 9.69 7.21 1.45
N GLY A 46 9.65 6.30 2.43
CA GLY A 46 9.79 6.62 3.84
C GLY A 46 8.50 6.70 4.65
N SER A 47 7.34 6.38 4.06
CA SER A 47 6.08 6.33 4.81
C SER A 47 6.13 5.32 5.96
N ILE A 48 5.40 5.64 7.03
CA ILE A 48 5.29 4.80 8.21
C ILE A 48 4.01 3.98 8.12
N PHE A 49 4.16 2.67 8.15
CA PHE A 49 3.04 1.74 8.21
C PHE A 49 2.77 1.39 9.66
N ARG A 50 1.49 1.32 10.02
CA ARG A 50 1.00 0.93 11.34
C ARG A 50 -0.05 -0.15 11.17
N ASN A 51 0.06 -1.20 11.97
CA ASN A 51 -0.87 -2.30 11.95
C ASN A 51 -2.18 -1.87 12.63
N GLY A 52 -3.20 -1.59 11.83
CA GLY A 52 -4.53 -1.22 12.29
C GLY A 52 -5.49 -2.39 12.51
N SER A 53 -5.00 -3.64 12.62
CA SER A 53 -5.86 -4.82 12.72
C SER A 53 -6.80 -4.80 13.93
N GLU A 54 -6.46 -4.07 14.99
CA GLU A 54 -7.33 -3.87 16.16
C GLU A 54 -8.63 -3.10 15.84
N PHE A 55 -8.65 -2.35 14.73
CA PHE A 55 -9.82 -1.59 14.28
C PHE A 55 -10.73 -2.36 13.34
N ILE A 56 -10.44 -3.65 13.09
CA ILE A 56 -11.33 -4.51 12.29
C ILE A 56 -12.51 -4.91 13.16
N SER A 57 -13.65 -4.28 12.91
CA SER A 57 -14.93 -4.60 13.54
C SER A 57 -15.77 -5.55 12.67
N THR A 58 -16.83 -6.11 13.25
CA THR A 58 -17.81 -6.90 12.51
C THR A 58 -18.56 -6.06 11.48
N GLU A 59 -18.90 -4.81 11.81
CA GLU A 59 -19.61 -3.88 10.93
C GLU A 59 -18.76 -3.50 9.72
N LEU A 60 -17.48 -3.19 9.95
CA LEU A 60 -16.53 -2.90 8.88
C LEU A 60 -16.33 -4.10 7.97
N SER A 61 -16.19 -5.29 8.56
CA SER A 61 -16.03 -6.53 7.79
C SER A 61 -17.25 -6.80 6.91
N ARG A 62 -18.48 -6.61 7.43
CA ARG A 62 -19.72 -6.76 6.66
C ARG A 62 -19.78 -5.79 5.47
N VAL A 63 -19.43 -4.53 5.67
CA VAL A 63 -19.45 -3.53 4.59
C VAL A 63 -18.44 -3.87 3.49
N PHE A 64 -17.22 -4.29 3.83
CA PHE A 64 -16.26 -4.72 2.82
C PHE A 64 -16.62 -6.04 2.16
N ASP A 65 -17.31 -6.95 2.86
CA ASP A 65 -17.85 -8.17 2.27
C ASP A 65 -18.92 -7.83 1.22
N GLU A 66 -19.85 -6.93 1.53
CA GLU A 66 -20.86 -6.42 0.59
C GLU A 66 -20.21 -5.77 -0.65
N ILE A 67 -19.25 -4.87 -0.44
CA ILE A 67 -18.51 -4.22 -1.53
C ILE A 67 -17.77 -5.25 -2.39
N SER A 68 -17.21 -6.29 -1.78
CA SER A 68 -16.47 -7.33 -2.52
C SER A 68 -17.40 -8.19 -3.35
N HIS A 69 -18.59 -8.51 -2.85
CA HIS A 69 -19.61 -9.28 -3.58
C HIS A 69 -20.15 -8.53 -4.81
N ASP A 70 -20.18 -7.21 -4.78
CA ASP A 70 -20.59 -6.37 -5.92
C ASP A 70 -19.56 -6.37 -7.07
N ILE A 71 -18.34 -6.85 -6.83
CA ILE A 71 -17.27 -6.92 -7.83
C ILE A 71 -17.15 -8.35 -8.35
N GLU A 72 -17.73 -8.62 -9.52
CA GLU A 72 -17.70 -9.94 -10.14
C GLU A 72 -16.26 -10.47 -10.29
N GLY A 73 -16.02 -11.67 -9.75
CA GLY A 73 -14.72 -12.34 -9.81
C GLY A 73 -13.66 -11.82 -8.85
N PHE A 74 -14.01 -10.93 -7.91
CA PHE A 74 -13.10 -10.44 -6.89
C PHE A 74 -13.15 -11.30 -5.62
N TYR A 75 -12.23 -12.26 -5.53
CA TYR A 75 -12.14 -13.18 -4.39
C TYR A 75 -10.97 -12.89 -3.45
N TYR A 76 -10.03 -12.06 -3.89
CA TYR A 76 -8.78 -11.81 -3.20
C TYR A 76 -8.16 -10.49 -3.66
N GLY A 77 -7.83 -9.64 -2.69
CA GLY A 77 -7.20 -8.36 -2.97
C GLY A 77 -7.09 -7.46 -1.73
N ARG A 78 -6.83 -6.18 -1.96
CA ARG A 78 -6.71 -5.15 -0.94
C ARG A 78 -7.40 -3.87 -1.40
N PHE A 79 -8.16 -3.26 -0.51
CA PHE A 79 -8.71 -1.92 -0.71
C PHE A 79 -7.79 -0.90 -0.06
N ASP A 80 -7.34 0.08 -0.84
CA ASP A 80 -6.70 1.26 -0.28
C ASP A 80 -7.76 2.34 -0.13
N ILE A 81 -7.96 2.77 1.11
CA ILE A 81 -9.04 3.68 1.48
C ILE A 81 -8.50 4.96 2.11
N ARG A 82 -9.28 6.03 1.94
CA ARG A 82 -9.18 7.24 2.76
C ARG A 82 -10.42 7.32 3.63
N PHE A 83 -10.25 7.60 4.92
CA PHE A 83 -11.35 7.67 5.87
C PHE A 83 -11.19 8.90 6.76
N GLU A 84 -12.30 9.34 7.36
CA GLU A 84 -12.31 10.54 8.20
C GLU A 84 -11.66 10.31 9.57
N ASN A 85 -12.07 9.26 10.27
CA ASN A 85 -11.48 8.83 11.54
C ASN A 85 -11.78 7.35 11.81
N THR A 86 -11.03 6.75 12.73
CA THR A 86 -11.09 5.32 13.03
C THR A 86 -12.45 4.90 13.59
N GLU A 87 -13.10 5.72 14.42
CA GLU A 87 -14.38 5.39 15.04
C GLU A 87 -15.51 5.23 14.00
N LYS A 88 -15.55 6.13 13.00
CA LYS A 88 -16.47 6.03 11.87
C LYS A 88 -16.10 4.87 10.94
N LEU A 89 -14.81 4.68 10.68
CA LEU A 89 -14.35 3.55 9.87
C LEU A 89 -14.77 2.21 10.49
N MET A 90 -14.63 2.04 11.81
CA MET A 90 -15.09 0.85 12.52
C MET A 90 -16.60 0.61 12.42
N LYS A 91 -17.41 1.60 12.03
CA LYS A 91 -18.85 1.41 11.75
C LYS A 91 -19.14 1.11 10.28
N GLY A 92 -18.11 1.06 9.43
CA GLY A 92 -18.25 0.97 7.98
C GLY A 92 -18.70 2.29 7.35
N GLU A 93 -18.40 3.43 7.97
CA GLU A 93 -18.88 4.75 7.55
C GLU A 93 -17.74 5.70 7.15
N SER A 94 -18.07 6.72 6.37
CA SER A 94 -17.19 7.90 6.11
C SER A 94 -15.80 7.55 5.60
N PHE A 95 -15.74 6.67 4.60
CA PHE A 95 -14.53 6.36 3.84
C PHE A 95 -14.78 6.44 2.33
N SER A 96 -13.71 6.49 1.57
CA SER A 96 -13.69 6.42 0.11
C SER A 96 -12.64 5.41 -0.32
N ILE A 97 -12.98 4.56 -1.28
CA ILE A 97 -12.04 3.62 -1.89
C ILE A 97 -11.24 4.38 -2.95
N LEU A 98 -9.92 4.41 -2.77
CA LEU A 98 -8.99 5.05 -3.70
C LEU A 98 -8.48 4.07 -4.76
N GLU A 99 -8.21 2.82 -4.34
CA GLU A 99 -7.68 1.77 -5.20
C GLU A 99 -8.20 0.40 -4.75
N ILE A 100 -8.39 -0.49 -5.73
CA ILE A 100 -8.66 -1.90 -5.52
C ILE A 100 -7.51 -2.68 -6.13
N ASN A 101 -6.69 -3.27 -5.28
CA ASN A 101 -5.56 -4.08 -5.69
C ASN A 101 -5.99 -5.55 -5.76
N GLY A 102 -5.62 -6.24 -6.84
CA GLY A 102 -5.94 -7.67 -7.04
C GLY A 102 -4.90 -8.61 -6.41
N ALA A 103 -4.67 -9.74 -7.09
CA ALA A 103 -3.79 -10.84 -6.66
C ALA A 103 -2.36 -10.44 -6.25
N SER A 104 -1.83 -9.32 -6.75
CA SER A 104 -0.48 -8.84 -6.46
C SER A 104 -0.37 -7.97 -5.20
N ALA A 105 -1.48 -7.72 -4.49
CA ALA A 105 -1.47 -6.86 -3.32
C ALA A 105 -0.74 -7.50 -2.14
N GLU A 106 0.36 -6.91 -1.67
CA GLU A 106 1.03 -7.33 -0.43
C GLU A 106 0.28 -6.82 0.82
N ALA A 107 0.25 -7.63 1.87
CA ALA A 107 -0.28 -7.26 3.17
C ALA A 107 0.53 -6.10 3.79
N ALA A 108 0.00 -4.88 3.69
CA ALA A 108 0.67 -3.66 4.14
C ALA A 108 1.07 -3.67 5.63
N HIS A 109 0.31 -4.35 6.48
CA HIS A 109 0.54 -4.37 7.92
C HIS A 109 1.81 -5.14 8.34
N ILE A 110 2.41 -5.95 7.45
CA ILE A 110 3.67 -6.64 7.76
C ILE A 110 4.86 -5.68 7.87
N TRP A 111 4.71 -4.47 7.32
CA TRP A 111 5.72 -3.41 7.33
C TRP A 111 5.64 -2.49 8.55
N ASP A 112 4.75 -2.78 9.52
CA ASP A 112 4.81 -2.08 10.80
C ASP A 112 6.11 -2.44 11.54
N ASN A 113 6.72 -1.46 12.20
CA ASN A 113 7.95 -1.67 12.96
C ASN A 113 7.78 -2.57 14.18
N THR A 114 6.53 -2.84 14.58
CA THR A 114 6.19 -3.75 15.68
C THR A 114 6.00 -5.20 15.22
N THR A 115 5.91 -5.46 13.91
CA THR A 115 5.69 -6.80 13.36
C THR A 115 6.93 -7.66 13.53
N SER A 116 6.77 -8.84 14.14
CA SER A 116 7.86 -9.79 14.27
C SER A 116 8.15 -10.48 12.93
N PHE A 117 9.40 -10.92 12.73
CA PHE A 117 9.79 -11.70 11.54
C PHE A 117 8.90 -12.94 11.35
N LYS A 118 8.52 -13.61 12.45
CA LYS A 118 7.65 -14.78 12.43
C LYS A 118 6.25 -14.42 11.93
N ASP A 119 5.68 -13.31 12.41
CA ASP A 119 4.34 -12.88 12.00
C ASP A 119 4.30 -12.38 10.57
N MET A 120 5.37 -11.71 10.11
CA MET A 120 5.56 -11.35 8.70
C MET A 120 5.48 -12.60 7.80
N TYR A 121 6.32 -13.62 8.06
CA TYR A 121 6.30 -14.85 7.26
C TYR A 121 4.98 -15.62 7.37
N LYS A 122 4.40 -15.70 8.58
CA LYS A 122 3.08 -16.32 8.77
C LYS A 122 2.02 -15.66 7.89
N THR A 123 2.02 -14.33 7.85
CA THR A 123 1.09 -13.54 7.03
C THR A 123 1.34 -13.79 5.54
N LEU A 124 2.58 -13.71 5.08
CA LEU A 124 2.93 -13.97 3.68
C LEU A 124 2.55 -15.39 3.25
N PHE A 125 2.84 -16.41 4.06
CA PHE A 125 2.46 -17.79 3.73
C PHE A 125 0.95 -18.00 3.70
N TYR A 126 0.21 -17.41 4.63
CA TYR A 126 -1.25 -17.40 4.59
C TYR A 126 -1.75 -16.77 3.28
N GLN A 127 -1.18 -15.61 2.93
CA GLN A 127 -1.52 -14.85 1.75
C GLN A 127 -1.33 -15.66 0.45
N TYR A 128 -0.13 -16.21 0.25
CA TYR A 128 0.18 -17.01 -0.93
C TYR A 128 -0.63 -18.31 -0.96
N LYS A 129 -0.81 -18.99 0.18
CA LYS A 129 -1.63 -20.20 0.25
C LYS A 129 -3.06 -19.92 -0.23
N THR A 130 -3.68 -18.85 0.27
CA THR A 130 -5.04 -18.45 -0.14
C THR A 130 -5.09 -18.10 -1.62
N LEU A 131 -4.11 -17.34 -2.12
CA LEU A 131 -4.03 -16.98 -3.53
C LEU A 131 -3.92 -18.21 -4.45
N PHE A 132 -3.04 -19.17 -4.14
CA PHE A 132 -2.89 -20.39 -4.92
C PHE A 132 -4.13 -21.29 -4.83
N TYR A 133 -4.78 -21.35 -3.67
CA TYR A 133 -6.01 -22.10 -3.50
C TYR A 133 -7.13 -21.56 -4.39
N ILE A 134 -7.37 -20.23 -4.36
CA ILE A 134 -8.35 -19.56 -5.23
C ILE A 134 -7.97 -19.73 -6.71
N GLY A 135 -6.68 -19.61 -7.04
CA GLY A 135 -6.18 -19.86 -8.40
C GLY A 135 -6.46 -21.28 -8.91
N GLY A 136 -6.36 -22.28 -8.02
CA GLY A 136 -6.75 -23.66 -8.29
C GLY A 136 -8.23 -23.80 -8.62
N LEU A 137 -9.10 -23.26 -7.76
CA LEU A 137 -10.55 -23.25 -7.97
C LEU A 137 -10.95 -22.53 -9.27
N ASN A 138 -10.33 -21.39 -9.56
CA ASN A 138 -10.56 -20.67 -10.81
C ASN A 138 -10.17 -21.51 -12.04
N ARG A 139 -9.08 -22.27 -11.97
CA ARG A 139 -8.66 -23.16 -13.05
C ARG A 139 -9.63 -24.33 -13.24
N GLU A 140 -10.14 -24.90 -12.16
CA GLU A 140 -11.17 -25.94 -12.19
C GLU A 140 -12.48 -25.41 -12.83
N ASN A 141 -12.83 -24.15 -12.56
CA ASN A 141 -13.96 -23.45 -13.18
C ASN A 141 -13.69 -22.98 -14.62
N GLY A 142 -12.57 -23.40 -15.23
CA GLY A 142 -12.26 -23.15 -16.64
C GLY A 142 -11.52 -21.85 -16.94
N HIS A 143 -11.19 -21.04 -15.93
CA HIS A 143 -10.35 -19.85 -16.15
C HIS A 143 -8.91 -20.24 -16.47
N ARG A 144 -8.29 -19.49 -17.38
CA ARG A 144 -6.91 -19.72 -17.81
C ARG A 144 -6.08 -18.45 -17.60
N PRO A 145 -4.84 -18.57 -17.09
CA PRO A 145 -3.96 -17.42 -16.98
C PRO A 145 -3.68 -16.83 -18.37
N PRO A 146 -3.47 -15.51 -18.46
CA PRO A 146 -3.07 -14.90 -19.72
C PRO A 146 -1.71 -15.45 -20.16
N PRO A 147 -1.46 -15.55 -21.48
CA PRO A 147 -0.15 -15.93 -21.97
C PRO A 147 0.88 -14.86 -21.62
N VAL A 148 2.14 -15.27 -21.42
CA VAL A 148 3.25 -14.41 -20.95
C VAL A 148 3.41 -13.14 -21.80
N TRP A 149 3.18 -13.22 -23.12
CA TRP A 149 3.31 -12.06 -24.00
C TRP A 149 2.30 -10.93 -23.67
N LYS A 150 1.11 -11.25 -23.13
CA LYS A 150 0.16 -10.21 -22.66
C LYS A 150 0.71 -9.47 -21.44
N LEU A 151 1.36 -10.19 -20.53
CA LEU A 151 2.03 -9.59 -19.37
C LEU A 151 3.19 -8.70 -19.82
N LEU A 152 4.02 -9.17 -20.76
CA LEU A 152 5.12 -8.37 -21.31
C LEU A 152 4.62 -7.10 -22.01
N LYS A 153 3.51 -7.20 -22.75
CA LYS A 153 2.89 -6.03 -23.39
C LYS A 153 2.40 -5.02 -22.34
N ALA A 154 1.65 -5.48 -21.34
CA ALA A 154 1.14 -4.63 -20.27
C ALA A 154 2.27 -3.94 -19.49
N TRP A 155 3.31 -4.70 -19.12
CA TRP A 155 4.49 -4.16 -18.46
C TRP A 155 5.21 -3.09 -19.30
N ARG A 156 5.33 -3.31 -20.61
CA ARG A 156 5.94 -2.32 -21.51
C ARG A 156 5.10 -1.03 -21.56
N GLU A 157 3.79 -1.17 -21.67
CA GLU A 157 2.84 -0.05 -21.68
C GLU A 157 2.92 0.76 -20.37
N GLU A 158 2.86 0.08 -19.23
CA GLU A 158 3.07 0.68 -17.91
C GLU A 158 4.42 1.40 -17.82
N SER A 159 5.51 0.76 -18.26
CA SER A 159 6.86 1.35 -18.28
C SER A 159 6.95 2.61 -19.14
N HIS A 160 6.13 2.74 -20.19
CA HIS A 160 6.04 3.96 -20.99
C HIS A 160 5.22 5.05 -20.29
N LEU A 161 4.11 4.69 -19.63
CA LEU A 161 3.25 5.61 -18.90
C LEU A 161 3.96 6.18 -17.66
N VAL A 162 4.66 5.34 -16.88
CA VAL A 162 5.41 5.74 -15.69
C VAL A 162 6.39 6.89 -15.97
N LYS A 163 6.99 6.93 -17.17
CA LYS A 163 7.91 7.99 -17.58
C LYS A 163 7.24 9.35 -17.85
N GLN A 164 5.92 9.36 -18.04
CA GLN A 164 5.15 10.57 -18.33
C GLN A 164 4.55 11.19 -17.07
N TYR A 165 4.46 10.43 -15.97
CA TYR A 165 3.97 10.96 -14.70
C TYR A 165 5.03 11.86 -14.06
N PRO A 166 4.61 12.98 -13.45
CA PRO A 166 5.51 13.78 -12.64
C PRO A 166 6.06 12.95 -11.48
N GLU A 167 7.21 13.36 -10.92
CA GLU A 167 7.62 12.79 -9.65
C GLU A 167 6.50 13.02 -8.63
N THR A 168 6.12 11.95 -7.94
CA THR A 168 5.17 12.05 -6.84
C THR A 168 5.87 12.77 -5.69
N ASP A 169 5.47 14.02 -5.45
CA ASP A 169 5.86 14.83 -4.29
C ASP A 169 5.31 14.24 -2.98
#